data_AF-A0A1B8FGR8-F1
#
_entry.id   AF-A0A1B8FGR8-F1
#
_cell.length_a   1.000
_cell.length_b   1.000
_cell.length_c   1.000
_cell.angle_alpha   90.00
_cell.angle_beta   90.00
_cell.angle_gamma   90.00
#
_symmetry.space_group_name_H-M   'P 1'
#
loop_
_entity.id
_entity.type
_entity.pdbx_description
1 polymer ?
#
loop_
_entity_poly.entity_id
_entity_poly.type
_entity_poly.pdbx_seq_one_letter_code
_entity_poly.pdbx_strand_id
1 'polypeptide(L)'
;MNEALCSILCDQDDWSFDPYVCKFIKFKKDGTGEVCTDCETLALYYQMCYGRAADYYTKKLWCVEDLTYIFAVNLEWKSILLPKSDEVTETAETKTTAIGKPQLLGKLNLEITLNSSVANSLTEGVPNWPSPNEHYLSKAAFRTRFFTATIEKGNFIPDHWVGHEVKIKQRWGLRLLFDKSPYPTREGLKSPDEDPISVDHLEEMATFLARRLPDSETRGKAMNDDSFRAIGEVARYPSCLNLPRFEVPN
;
A
#
# COMPACT_ATOMS: atom_id res chain seq x y z
N MET A 1 9.89 -22.25 -12.54
CA MET A 1 9.75 -20.88 -12.01
C MET A 1 9.38 -20.00 -13.19
N ASN A 2 8.37 -19.14 -13.08
CA ASN A 2 8.02 -18.25 -14.20
C ASN A 2 8.93 -17.02 -14.16
N GLU A 3 10.14 -17.16 -14.74
CA GLU A 3 11.20 -16.14 -14.70
C GLU A 3 10.73 -14.78 -15.22
N ALA A 4 9.89 -14.75 -16.25
CA ALA A 4 9.34 -13.51 -16.80
C ALA A 4 8.46 -12.77 -15.78
N LEU A 5 7.60 -13.48 -15.06
CA LEU A 5 6.76 -12.88 -14.01
C LEU A 5 7.58 -12.43 -12.80
N CYS A 6 8.59 -13.21 -12.39
CA CYS A 6 9.52 -12.80 -11.34
C CYS A 6 10.31 -11.55 -11.72
N SER A 7 10.73 -11.42 -13.00
CA SER A 7 11.36 -10.19 -13.49
C SER A 7 10.42 -9.01 -13.38
N ILE A 8 9.17 -9.14 -13.88
CA ILE A 8 8.17 -8.06 -13.78
C ILE A 8 7.95 -7.65 -12.32
N LEU A 9 7.85 -8.63 -11.40
CA LEU A 9 7.69 -8.40 -9.97
C LEU A 9 8.83 -7.56 -9.37
N CYS A 10 10.08 -7.84 -9.76
CA CYS A 10 11.27 -7.21 -9.20
C CYS A 10 11.75 -5.95 -9.95
N ASP A 11 11.31 -5.75 -11.20
CA ASP A 11 11.73 -4.62 -12.03
C ASP A 11 10.94 -3.33 -11.72
N GLN A 12 10.01 -3.38 -10.76
CA GLN A 12 9.29 -2.20 -10.28
C GLN A 12 10.04 -1.56 -9.10
N ASP A 13 10.06 -0.22 -9.04
CA ASP A 13 10.64 0.50 -7.90
C ASP A 13 9.92 0.13 -6.59
N ASP A 14 8.59 0.08 -6.64
CA ASP A 14 7.68 -0.38 -5.62
C ASP A 14 6.32 -0.78 -6.23
N TRP A 15 5.56 -1.58 -5.48
CA TRP A 15 4.15 -1.84 -5.73
C TRP A 15 3.36 -1.11 -4.64
N SER A 16 2.72 -0.01 -4.99
CA SER A 16 2.02 0.86 -4.02
C SER A 16 0.54 0.48 -3.92
N PHE A 17 0.03 0.33 -2.70
CA PHE A 17 -1.40 0.19 -2.44
C PHE A 17 -2.11 1.53 -2.70
N ASP A 18 -1.54 2.58 -2.12
CA ASP A 18 -1.89 3.97 -2.39
C ASP A 18 -0.57 4.70 -2.65
N PRO A 19 -0.37 5.27 -3.86
CA PRO A 19 0.89 5.91 -4.26
C PRO A 19 1.09 7.31 -3.67
N TYR A 20 0.10 7.84 -2.93
CA TYR A 20 0.18 9.14 -2.27
C TYR A 20 0.50 9.03 -0.78
N VAL A 21 0.44 7.80 -0.24
CA VAL A 21 0.87 7.46 1.12
C VAL A 21 1.96 6.37 1.02
N CYS A 22 2.82 6.25 2.02
CA CYS A 22 3.92 5.28 2.03
C CYS A 22 3.44 3.85 2.36
N LYS A 23 2.42 3.34 1.64
CA LYS A 23 1.89 1.96 1.73
C LYS A 23 2.31 1.16 0.51
N PHE A 24 3.40 0.41 0.62
CA PHE A 24 3.96 -0.33 -0.52
C PHE A 24 4.60 -1.65 -0.13
N ILE A 25 4.79 -2.50 -1.14
CA ILE A 25 5.61 -3.70 -1.10
C ILE A 25 6.65 -3.67 -2.22
N LYS A 26 7.89 -4.06 -1.90
CA LYS A 26 9.01 -4.10 -2.84
C LYS A 26 9.63 -5.48 -2.85
N PHE A 27 9.96 -5.97 -4.05
CA PHE A 27 10.63 -7.25 -4.28
C PHE A 27 11.97 -7.02 -4.98
N LYS A 28 13.03 -7.64 -4.48
CA LYS A 28 14.38 -7.63 -5.06
C LYS A 28 14.69 -9.01 -5.63
N LYS A 29 15.51 -9.04 -6.70
CA LYS A 29 15.86 -10.27 -7.44
C LYS A 29 16.63 -11.31 -6.61
N ASP A 30 17.24 -10.88 -5.51
CA ASP A 30 17.97 -11.73 -4.58
C ASP A 30 17.06 -12.49 -3.58
N GLY A 31 15.74 -12.33 -3.69
CA GLY A 31 14.78 -12.93 -2.76
C GLY A 31 14.56 -12.10 -1.51
N THR A 32 15.03 -10.86 -1.46
CA THR A 32 14.71 -9.91 -0.38
C THR A 32 13.71 -8.87 -0.83
N GLY A 33 13.25 -8.03 0.08
CA GLY A 33 12.27 -6.99 -0.20
C GLY A 33 11.96 -6.17 1.03
N GLU A 34 10.96 -5.30 0.92
CA GLU A 34 10.53 -4.41 2.00
C GLU A 34 9.00 -4.25 1.94
N VAL A 35 8.37 -4.18 3.10
CA VAL A 35 6.96 -3.82 3.27
C VAL A 35 6.90 -2.64 4.23
N CYS A 36 6.23 -1.59 3.80
CA CYS A 36 6.04 -0.38 4.59
C CYS A 36 4.57 0.00 4.62
N THR A 37 4.11 0.42 5.80
CA THR A 37 2.84 1.13 5.95
C THR A 37 3.07 2.35 6.82
N ASP A 38 2.58 3.49 6.36
CA ASP A 38 2.43 4.67 7.18
C ASP A 38 1.06 4.68 7.88
N CYS A 39 1.05 5.36 9.02
CA CYS A 39 -0.12 5.92 9.67
C CYS A 39 -0.32 7.27 9.00
N GLU A 40 -1.46 7.43 8.33
CA GLU A 40 -1.95 8.75 7.98
C GLU A 40 -2.21 9.48 9.29
N THR A 41 -1.22 10.24 9.77
CA THR A 41 -1.54 11.39 10.58
C THR A 41 -1.86 12.45 9.57
N LEU A 42 -3.16 12.72 9.39
CA LEU A 42 -3.67 13.83 8.60
C LEU A 42 -2.68 15.00 8.60
N ALA A 43 -2.17 15.38 7.43
CA ALA A 43 -1.57 16.68 7.17
C ALA A 43 -2.63 17.81 7.25
N LEU A 44 -3.52 17.73 8.24
CA LEU A 44 -4.54 18.70 8.59
C LEU A 44 -4.53 18.88 10.11
N TYR A 45 -3.44 19.45 10.63
CA TYR A 45 -3.49 20.26 11.84
C TYR A 45 -2.60 21.49 11.69
N TYR A 46 -3.08 22.47 10.91
CA TYR A 46 -2.85 23.87 11.27
C TYR A 46 -3.67 24.15 12.55
N GLN A 47 -3.15 23.74 13.71
CA GLN A 47 -3.57 24.32 14.98
C GLN A 47 -2.32 24.61 15.82
N MET A 48 -1.85 25.84 15.65
CA MET A 48 -1.36 26.72 16.71
C MET A 48 -0.89 26.01 17.99
N CYS A 49 0.37 25.57 18.03
CA CYS A 49 1.08 25.55 19.31
C CYS A 49 1.54 26.97 19.63
N TYR A 50 0.66 27.70 20.34
CA TYR A 50 1.05 28.80 21.20
C TYR A 50 2.04 28.27 22.26
N GLY A 51 3.34 28.40 22.00
CA GLY A 51 4.35 28.47 23.03
C GLY A 51 4.71 29.93 23.23
N ARG A 52 4.23 30.57 24.31
CA ARG A 52 4.68 31.89 24.73
C ARG A 52 6.17 31.83 25.10
N ALA A 53 7.03 32.08 24.14
CA ALA A 53 8.27 32.81 24.30
C ALA A 53 8.63 33.35 22.92
N ALA A 54 8.26 34.61 22.68
CA ALA A 54 8.57 35.30 21.45
C ALA A 54 10.09 35.50 21.37
N ASP A 55 10.79 34.65 20.62
CA ASP A 55 12.15 34.92 20.20
C ASP A 55 12.09 35.71 18.88
N TYR A 56 12.13 37.04 19.02
CA TYR A 56 11.85 38.01 17.96
C TYR A 56 12.92 38.10 16.84
N TYR A 57 13.86 37.15 16.74
CA TYR A 57 15.01 37.26 15.83
C TYR A 57 15.23 36.14 14.82
N THR A 58 14.41 35.07 14.81
CA THR A 58 14.54 34.03 13.77
C THR A 58 13.25 33.86 12.98
N LYS A 59 13.18 34.50 11.81
CA LYS A 59 12.15 34.24 10.77
C LYS A 59 12.34 32.83 10.19
N LYS A 60 11.97 31.79 10.93
CA LYS A 60 11.91 30.42 10.41
C LYS A 60 10.57 29.80 10.79
N LEU A 61 9.76 29.57 9.76
CA LEU A 61 8.57 28.73 9.84
C LEU A 61 9.05 27.29 9.68
N TRP A 62 8.77 26.44 10.66
CA TRP A 62 9.00 25.00 10.57
C TRP A 62 7.63 24.35 10.40
N CYS A 63 7.45 23.61 9.31
CA CYS A 63 6.37 22.65 9.15
C CYS A 63 7.01 21.28 9.42
N VAL A 64 6.50 20.53 10.39
CA VAL A 64 6.90 19.15 10.61
C VAL A 64 5.80 18.30 9.99
N GLU A 65 6.17 17.53 8.97
CA GLU A 65 5.34 16.48 8.40
C GLU A 65 5.64 15.21 9.23
N ASP A 66 4.78 14.89 10.18
CA ASP A 66 4.91 13.69 11.01
C ASP A 66 4.55 12.46 10.18
N LEU A 67 5.53 11.93 9.43
CA LEU A 67 5.46 10.59 8.85
C LEU A 67 5.57 9.56 9.98
N THR A 68 4.44 9.13 10.52
CA THR A 68 4.41 8.07 11.53
C THR A 68 4.29 6.73 10.82
N TYR A 69 5.37 5.93 10.74
CA TYR A 69 5.26 4.54 10.27
C TYR A 69 4.70 3.66 11.37
N ILE A 70 3.71 2.82 11.04
CA ILE A 70 3.21 1.80 11.97
C ILE A 70 4.18 0.63 11.98
N PHE A 71 4.63 0.21 10.79
CA PHE A 71 5.77 -0.67 10.65
C PHE A 71 6.40 -0.52 9.27
N ALA A 72 7.69 -0.79 9.23
CA ALA A 72 8.49 -0.82 8.02
C ALA A 72 9.52 -1.92 8.21
N VAL A 73 9.32 -3.02 7.51
CA VAL A 73 10.04 -4.28 7.73
C VAL A 73 10.71 -4.73 6.45
N ASN A 74 11.90 -5.32 6.58
CA ASN A 74 12.45 -6.12 5.49
C ASN A 74 11.62 -7.41 5.35
N LEU A 75 11.59 -7.99 4.15
CA LEU A 75 11.01 -9.29 3.90
C LEU A 75 11.98 -10.18 3.12
N GLU A 76 11.80 -11.47 3.28
CA GLU A 76 12.37 -12.52 2.44
C GLU A 76 11.24 -13.16 1.64
N TRP A 77 11.49 -13.48 0.38
CA TRP A 77 10.51 -14.10 -0.49
C TRP A 77 11.14 -15.07 -1.48
N LYS A 78 10.33 -16.03 -1.93
CA LYS A 78 10.66 -16.87 -3.08
C LYS A 78 9.40 -17.30 -3.81
N SER A 79 9.51 -17.49 -5.12
CA SER A 79 8.44 -18.11 -5.89
C SER A 79 8.47 -19.63 -5.72
N ILE A 80 7.32 -20.22 -5.41
CA ILE A 80 7.16 -21.66 -5.28
C ILE A 80 6.37 -22.23 -6.48
N LEU A 81 6.73 -23.44 -6.89
CA LEU A 81 5.97 -24.18 -7.89
C LEU A 81 4.71 -24.75 -7.24
N LEU A 82 3.55 -24.57 -7.87
CA LEU A 82 2.40 -25.41 -7.57
C LEU A 82 2.74 -26.85 -7.96
N PRO A 83 2.38 -27.86 -7.16
CA PRO A 83 2.21 -29.21 -7.68
C PRO A 83 1.25 -29.11 -8.87
N LYS A 84 1.60 -29.70 -10.01
CA LYS A 84 0.74 -29.75 -11.20
C LYS A 84 -0.60 -30.39 -10.83
N SER A 85 -1.57 -29.57 -10.47
CA SER A 85 -2.97 -29.93 -10.33
C SER A 85 -3.65 -29.34 -11.57
N ASP A 86 -3.89 -30.20 -12.55
CA ASP A 86 -4.68 -29.98 -13.77
C ASP A 86 -4.61 -28.55 -14.30
N GLU A 87 -3.47 -28.23 -14.92
CA GLU A 87 -3.39 -27.16 -15.90
C GLU A 87 -4.42 -27.46 -17.01
N VAL A 88 -5.60 -26.85 -16.90
CA VAL A 88 -6.30 -26.44 -18.10
C VAL A 88 -5.37 -25.46 -18.78
N THR A 89 -4.69 -25.97 -19.81
CA THR A 89 -3.86 -25.23 -20.74
C THR A 89 -4.65 -24.03 -21.27
N GLU A 90 -4.50 -22.85 -20.64
CA GLU A 90 -4.71 -21.59 -21.34
C GLU A 90 -3.49 -21.40 -22.24
N THR A 91 -3.58 -22.09 -23.37
CA THR A 91 -2.77 -21.88 -24.56
C THR A 91 -2.59 -20.39 -24.78
N ALA A 92 -1.37 -19.97 -25.09
CA ALA A 92 -1.04 -18.62 -25.51
C ALA A 92 -1.93 -18.18 -26.69
N GLU A 93 -3.09 -17.62 -26.39
CA GLU A 93 -3.89 -16.90 -27.36
C GLU A 93 -3.45 -15.45 -27.36
N THR A 94 -2.56 -15.15 -28.30
CA THR A 94 -2.53 -13.85 -28.95
C THR A 94 -3.93 -13.60 -29.54
N LYS A 95 -4.83 -12.92 -28.81
CA LYS A 95 -6.10 -12.40 -29.37
C LYS A 95 -6.74 -11.36 -28.45
N THR A 96 -6.71 -10.13 -28.96
CA THR A 96 -7.72 -9.08 -28.76
C THR A 96 -8.16 -8.85 -27.32
N THR A 97 -7.54 -7.88 -26.65
CA THR A 97 -8.12 -7.24 -25.47
C THR A 97 -9.56 -6.85 -25.80
N ALA A 98 -10.53 -7.51 -25.18
CA ALA A 98 -11.89 -6.98 -25.14
C ALA A 98 -11.75 -5.54 -24.61
N ILE A 99 -12.21 -4.57 -25.40
CA ILE A 99 -12.03 -3.15 -25.14
C ILE A 99 -12.44 -2.87 -23.69
N GLY A 100 -11.46 -2.54 -22.83
CA GLY A 100 -11.68 -2.20 -21.43
C GLY A 100 -11.41 -3.27 -20.37
N LYS A 101 -10.94 -4.48 -20.71
CA LYS A 101 -10.50 -5.47 -19.70
C LYS A 101 -8.96 -5.48 -19.52
N PRO A 102 -8.46 -5.67 -18.28
CA PRO A 102 -7.04 -5.91 -18.03
C PRO A 102 -6.52 -7.16 -18.76
N GLN A 103 -5.26 -7.11 -19.19
CA GLN A 103 -4.54 -8.26 -19.73
C GLN A 103 -3.89 -9.02 -18.58
N LEU A 104 -4.28 -10.29 -18.38
CA LEU A 104 -3.60 -11.18 -17.45
C LEU A 104 -2.18 -11.50 -17.97
N LEU A 105 -1.16 -11.19 -17.17
CA LEU A 105 0.22 -11.58 -17.46
C LEU A 105 0.55 -12.95 -16.86
N GLY A 106 -0.06 -13.28 -15.71
CA GLY A 106 -0.01 -14.61 -15.12
C GLY A 106 -0.13 -14.61 -13.60
N LYS A 107 0.12 -15.77 -12.99
CA LYS A 107 0.04 -15.98 -11.54
C LYS A 107 1.35 -16.54 -10.98
N LEU A 108 1.68 -16.12 -9.77
CA LEU A 108 2.82 -16.56 -8.98
C LEU A 108 2.32 -17.09 -7.63
N ASN A 109 2.93 -18.16 -7.14
CA ASN A 109 2.82 -18.51 -5.74
C ASN A 109 4.06 -17.99 -5.03
N LEU A 110 3.85 -17.26 -3.95
CA LEU A 110 4.89 -16.60 -3.19
C LEU A 110 4.90 -17.16 -1.78
N GLU A 111 6.07 -17.55 -1.32
CA GLU A 111 6.36 -17.71 0.10
C GLU A 111 7.04 -16.42 0.56
N ILE A 112 6.45 -15.74 1.55
CA ILE A 112 6.95 -14.46 2.08
C ILE A 112 7.10 -14.58 3.60
N THR A 113 8.22 -14.09 4.12
CA THR A 113 8.52 -14.00 5.56
C THR A 113 8.95 -12.57 5.88
N LEU A 114 8.28 -11.94 6.84
CA LEU A 114 8.67 -10.61 7.32
C LEU A 114 9.80 -10.74 8.36
N ASN A 115 10.74 -9.80 8.35
CA ASN A 115 11.82 -9.69 9.32
C ASN A 115 11.52 -8.53 10.30
N SER A 116 11.88 -8.68 11.57
CA SER A 116 11.69 -7.61 12.57
C SER A 116 12.60 -6.40 12.37
N SER A 117 13.66 -6.51 11.58
CA SER A 117 14.55 -5.40 11.22
C SER A 117 13.80 -4.28 10.49
N VAL A 118 14.15 -3.03 10.78
CA VAL A 118 13.63 -1.86 10.06
C VAL A 118 13.98 -1.96 8.58
N ALA A 119 13.03 -1.60 7.71
CA ALA A 119 13.23 -1.55 6.27
C ALA A 119 14.47 -0.72 5.91
N ASN A 120 15.30 -1.24 5.01
CA ASN A 120 16.57 -0.59 4.67
C ASN A 120 16.36 0.84 4.14
N SER A 121 15.29 1.06 3.37
CA SER A 121 14.88 2.38 2.87
C SER A 121 14.71 3.46 3.94
N LEU A 122 14.37 3.10 5.20
CA LEU A 122 14.28 4.07 6.30
C LEU A 122 15.61 4.32 7.00
N THR A 123 16.56 3.38 6.89
CA THR A 123 17.84 3.44 7.61
C THR A 123 18.95 4.12 6.81
N GLU A 124 18.80 4.25 5.48
CA GLU A 124 19.84 4.80 4.58
C GLU A 124 20.17 6.29 4.82
N GLY A 125 19.38 7.02 5.61
CA GLY A 125 19.63 8.44 5.94
C GLY A 125 19.71 8.77 7.43
N VAL A 126 19.27 7.86 8.32
CA VAL A 126 19.14 8.13 9.76
C VAL A 126 19.58 6.91 10.57
N PRO A 127 20.89 6.74 10.84
CA PRO A 127 21.34 5.69 11.76
C PRO A 127 20.71 5.93 13.14
N ASN A 128 20.06 4.90 13.69
CA ASN A 128 19.30 4.88 14.96
C ASN A 128 17.83 5.31 14.91
N TRP A 129 17.14 5.19 13.76
CA TRP A 129 15.68 5.30 13.76
C TRP A 129 15.06 4.28 14.75
N PRO A 130 14.28 4.71 15.75
CA PRO A 130 13.65 3.79 16.70
C PRO A 130 12.72 2.86 15.93
N SER A 131 12.91 1.54 16.06
CA SER A 131 12.13 0.58 15.28
C SER A 131 10.65 0.63 15.68
N PRO A 132 9.73 1.04 14.79
CA PRO A 132 8.30 1.00 15.09
C PRO A 132 7.80 -0.46 15.17
N ASN A 133 8.53 -1.39 14.55
CA ASN A 133 8.12 -2.78 14.38
C ASN A 133 7.90 -3.48 15.72
N GLU A 134 8.80 -3.28 16.70
CA GLU A 134 8.64 -3.88 18.02
C GLU A 134 7.51 -3.26 18.83
N HIS A 135 7.05 -2.07 18.49
CA HIS A 135 5.92 -1.45 19.19
C HIS A 135 4.60 -2.07 18.76
N TYR A 136 4.40 -2.28 17.45
CA TYR A 136 3.11 -2.70 16.89
C TYR A 136 3.02 -4.19 16.54
N LEU A 137 4.13 -4.85 16.18
CA LEU A 137 4.11 -6.22 15.66
C LEU A 137 4.41 -7.27 16.74
N SER A 138 3.59 -8.32 16.74
CA SER A 138 3.76 -9.53 17.54
C SER A 138 4.68 -10.52 16.81
N LYS A 139 5.13 -11.57 17.52
CA LYS A 139 5.90 -12.65 16.89
C LYS A 139 5.14 -13.37 15.77
N ALA A 140 3.82 -13.28 15.74
CA ALA A 140 3.01 -13.91 14.70
C ALA A 140 3.13 -13.20 13.35
N ALA A 141 3.44 -11.89 13.31
CA ALA A 141 3.62 -11.14 12.07
C ALA A 141 4.81 -11.65 11.24
N PHE A 142 5.82 -12.21 11.91
CA PHE A 142 7.05 -12.69 11.28
C PHE A 142 6.99 -14.16 10.86
N ARG A 143 5.81 -14.79 10.93
CA ARG A 143 5.63 -16.15 10.43
C ARG A 143 5.60 -16.14 8.91
N THR A 144 6.22 -17.14 8.30
CA THR A 144 6.14 -17.37 6.86
C THR A 144 4.69 -17.57 6.43
N ARG A 145 4.29 -16.89 5.36
CA ARG A 145 2.95 -16.96 4.76
C ARG A 145 3.07 -17.27 3.27
N PHE A 146 2.02 -17.89 2.74
CA PHE A 146 1.94 -18.31 1.34
C PHE A 146 0.82 -17.56 0.65
N PHE A 147 1.10 -17.07 -0.56
CA PHE A 147 0.19 -16.23 -1.31
C PHE A 147 0.11 -16.69 -2.76
N THR A 148 -1.05 -16.47 -3.37
CA THR A 148 -1.21 -16.48 -4.82
C THR A 148 -1.31 -15.04 -5.29
N ALA A 149 -0.33 -14.59 -6.07
CA ALA A 149 -0.26 -13.26 -6.65
C ALA A 149 -0.59 -13.31 -8.14
N THR A 150 -1.51 -12.47 -8.60
CA THR A 150 -1.85 -12.30 -10.02
C THR A 150 -1.28 -10.97 -10.52
N ILE A 151 -0.57 -10.99 -11.65
CA ILE A 151 -0.06 -9.78 -12.30
C ILE A 151 -0.88 -9.50 -13.56
N GLU A 152 -1.36 -8.27 -13.67
CA GLU A 152 -2.12 -7.77 -14.80
C GLU A 152 -1.50 -6.52 -15.40
N LYS A 153 -1.69 -6.34 -16.71
CA LYS A 153 -1.35 -5.13 -17.45
C LYS A 153 -2.63 -4.41 -17.86
N GLY A 154 -2.68 -3.11 -17.65
CA GLY A 154 -3.86 -2.32 -17.96
C GLY A 154 -3.65 -0.83 -17.76
N ASN A 155 -4.76 -0.14 -17.51
CA ASN A 155 -4.82 1.27 -17.16
C ASN A 155 -5.63 1.39 -15.87
N PHE A 156 -4.96 1.56 -14.74
CA PHE A 156 -5.54 1.47 -13.40
C PHE A 156 -5.51 2.82 -12.67
N ILE A 157 -6.37 2.96 -11.66
CA ILE A 157 -6.29 3.96 -10.58
C ILE A 157 -6.19 3.27 -9.22
N PRO A 158 -5.75 3.94 -8.15
CA PRO A 158 -5.74 3.36 -6.82
C PRO A 158 -7.19 3.17 -6.39
N ASP A 159 -7.46 2.05 -5.71
CA ASP A 159 -8.82 1.72 -5.26
C ASP A 159 -9.29 2.69 -4.16
N HIS A 160 -8.34 3.27 -3.41
CA HIS A 160 -8.58 4.22 -2.33
C HIS A 160 -7.84 5.53 -2.62
N TRP A 161 -8.52 6.64 -2.35
CA TRP A 161 -7.97 8.00 -2.40
C TRP A 161 -8.17 8.60 -1.02
N VAL A 162 -7.16 8.58 -0.17
CA VAL A 162 -7.29 9.24 1.13
C VAL A 162 -6.76 10.68 1.04
N GLY A 163 -7.57 11.64 1.46
CA GLY A 163 -7.14 13.02 1.74
C GLY A 163 -6.93 14.00 0.57
N HIS A 164 -7.00 13.59 -0.71
CA HIS A 164 -6.70 14.50 -1.83
C HIS A 164 -7.78 14.57 -2.92
N GLU A 165 -8.64 15.60 -2.86
CA GLU A 165 -9.60 15.96 -3.92
C GLU A 165 -8.95 16.65 -5.15
N VAL A 166 -7.63 16.52 -5.35
CA VAL A 166 -6.94 17.20 -6.45
C VAL A 166 -6.89 16.31 -7.69
N LYS A 167 -7.25 16.92 -8.83
CA LYS A 167 -7.50 16.37 -10.18
C LYS A 167 -6.36 15.58 -10.86
N ILE A 168 -5.42 14.98 -10.14
CA ILE A 168 -4.38 14.16 -10.77
C ILE A 168 -4.93 12.74 -10.87
N LYS A 169 -5.63 12.41 -11.96
CA LYS A 169 -5.94 11.01 -12.30
C LYS A 169 -4.68 10.33 -12.84
N GLN A 170 -3.62 10.30 -12.02
CA GLN A 170 -2.45 9.49 -12.33
C GLN A 170 -2.94 8.08 -12.62
N ARG A 171 -2.33 7.41 -13.59
CA ARG A 171 -2.67 6.04 -13.94
C ARG A 171 -1.46 5.14 -13.82
N TRP A 172 -1.74 3.86 -13.60
CA TRP A 172 -0.74 2.80 -13.45
C TRP A 172 -0.96 1.71 -14.48
N GLY A 173 0.16 1.16 -14.94
CA GLY A 173 0.21 0.23 -16.05
C GLY A 173 0.18 -1.22 -15.64
N LEU A 174 0.47 -1.50 -14.37
CA LEU A 174 0.51 -2.82 -13.77
C LEU A 174 -0.33 -2.85 -12.50
N ARG A 175 -0.94 -4.00 -12.26
CA ARG A 175 -1.67 -4.32 -11.03
C ARG A 175 -1.22 -5.68 -10.52
N LEU A 176 -0.91 -5.75 -9.24
CA LEU A 176 -0.58 -6.96 -8.48
C LEU A 176 -1.72 -7.23 -7.51
N LEU A 177 -2.33 -8.41 -7.61
CA LEU A 177 -3.46 -8.84 -6.80
C LEU A 177 -3.05 -10.05 -5.97
N PHE A 178 -3.05 -9.92 -4.66
CA PHE A 178 -2.90 -11.06 -3.76
C PHE A 178 -4.26 -11.73 -3.50
N ASP A 179 -4.23 -13.04 -3.24
CA ASP A 179 -5.40 -13.79 -2.74
C ASP A 179 -5.85 -13.34 -1.34
N LYS A 180 -4.92 -12.75 -0.58
CA LYS A 180 -5.13 -12.15 0.74
C LYS A 180 -4.05 -11.11 1.02
N SER A 181 -4.32 -10.14 1.88
CA SER A 181 -3.36 -9.08 2.17
C SER A 181 -1.98 -9.60 2.61
N PRO A 182 -0.88 -9.10 2.00
CA PRO A 182 0.48 -9.43 2.42
C PRO A 182 0.90 -8.72 3.72
N TYR A 183 0.12 -7.73 4.20
CA TYR A 183 0.35 -7.09 5.48
C TYR A 183 0.02 -8.03 6.66
N PRO A 184 0.60 -7.79 7.86
CA PRO A 184 0.24 -8.51 9.08
C PRO A 184 -1.27 -8.53 9.31
N THR A 185 -1.80 -9.69 9.67
CA THR A 185 -3.19 -9.84 10.13
C THR A 185 -3.32 -9.34 11.57
N ARG A 186 -4.55 -9.27 12.09
CA ARG A 186 -4.81 -8.88 13.49
C ARG A 186 -3.96 -9.67 14.50
N GLU A 187 -3.77 -10.97 14.33
CA GLU A 187 -2.93 -11.78 15.23
C GLU A 187 -1.45 -11.38 15.19
N GLY A 188 -1.02 -10.78 14.07
CA GLY A 188 0.31 -10.19 13.88
C GLY A 188 0.50 -8.88 14.64
N LEU A 189 -0.55 -8.27 15.19
CA LEU A 189 -0.47 -7.04 15.98
C LEU A 189 -0.39 -7.36 17.48
N LYS A 190 0.31 -6.52 18.25
CA LYS A 190 0.41 -6.69 19.72
C LYS A 190 -0.88 -6.33 20.46
N SER A 191 -1.59 -5.32 19.97
CA SER A 191 -2.90 -4.89 20.47
C SER A 191 -3.95 -5.10 19.37
N PRO A 192 -4.41 -6.34 19.14
CA PRO A 192 -5.37 -6.64 18.06
C PRO A 192 -6.74 -5.99 18.23
N ASP A 193 -7.07 -5.57 19.47
CA ASP A 193 -8.34 -4.94 19.84
C ASP A 193 -8.23 -3.40 19.94
N GLU A 194 -7.03 -2.85 19.85
CA GLU A 194 -6.81 -1.40 19.76
C GLU A 194 -6.62 -1.06 18.29
N ASP A 195 -7.59 -0.42 17.66
CA ASP A 195 -7.43 0.09 16.30
C ASP A 195 -6.25 1.07 16.30
N PRO A 196 -5.11 0.74 15.65
CA PRO A 196 -4.04 1.70 15.55
C PRO A 196 -4.59 2.88 14.73
N ILE A 197 -4.38 4.10 15.23
CA ILE A 197 -5.18 5.32 14.98
C ILE A 197 -5.43 5.70 13.49
N SER A 198 -4.87 5.02 12.49
CA SER A 198 -5.29 5.19 11.08
C SER A 198 -4.95 4.02 10.15
N VAL A 199 -5.00 2.78 10.64
CA VAL A 199 -4.86 1.58 9.77
C VAL A 199 -6.20 0.95 9.52
N ASP A 200 -6.99 1.66 8.72
CA ASP A 200 -8.20 1.10 8.16
C ASP A 200 -7.83 -0.11 7.31
N HIS A 201 -8.27 -1.29 7.77
CA HIS A 201 -8.39 -2.52 6.99
C HIS A 201 -7.10 -3.03 6.29
N LEU A 202 -5.94 -3.04 6.97
CA LEU A 202 -4.70 -3.67 6.45
C LEU A 202 -4.95 -5.08 5.89
N GLU A 203 -5.85 -5.83 6.54
CA GLU A 203 -6.26 -7.18 6.16
C GLU A 203 -6.99 -7.26 4.80
N GLU A 204 -7.55 -6.16 4.33
CA GLU A 204 -8.25 -6.03 3.05
C GLU A 204 -7.34 -5.48 1.93
N MET A 205 -6.15 -4.96 2.27
CA MET A 205 -5.20 -4.41 1.31
C MET A 205 -4.50 -5.49 0.49
N ALA A 206 -5.13 -5.92 -0.61
CA ALA A 206 -4.61 -6.98 -1.47
C ALA A 206 -4.25 -6.52 -2.90
N THR A 207 -4.57 -5.28 -3.26
CA THR A 207 -4.30 -4.71 -4.60
C THR A 207 -3.18 -3.69 -4.54
N PHE A 208 -2.16 -3.85 -5.37
CA PHE A 208 -1.04 -2.92 -5.48
C PHE A 208 -0.82 -2.54 -6.94
N LEU A 209 -0.38 -1.32 -7.17
CA LEU A 209 -0.17 -0.74 -8.49
C LEU A 209 1.31 -0.44 -8.71
N ALA A 210 1.75 -0.56 -9.96
CA ALA A 210 3.10 -0.21 -10.36
C ALA A 210 3.13 0.32 -11.80
N ARG A 211 4.31 0.81 -12.20
CA ARG A 211 4.57 1.41 -13.52
C ARG A 211 3.64 2.58 -13.81
N ARG A 212 4.03 3.77 -13.35
CA ARG A 212 3.33 5.01 -13.67
C ARG A 212 3.21 5.20 -15.18
N LEU A 213 2.00 5.42 -15.68
CA LEU A 213 1.76 5.66 -17.10
C LEU A 213 1.95 7.15 -17.45
N PRO A 214 2.53 7.47 -18.61
CA PRO A 214 2.52 8.82 -19.15
C PRO A 214 1.12 9.18 -19.69
N ASP A 215 0.79 10.47 -19.75
CA ASP A 215 -0.52 10.96 -20.22
C ASP A 215 -0.89 10.47 -21.64
N SER A 216 0.10 10.16 -22.47
CA SER A 216 -0.12 9.58 -23.80
C SER A 216 -0.80 8.20 -23.75
N GLU A 217 -0.61 7.45 -22.67
CA GLU A 217 -1.13 6.09 -22.46
C GLU A 217 -2.37 6.04 -21.56
N THR A 218 -2.79 7.17 -20.99
CA THR A 218 -3.94 7.24 -20.06
C THR A 218 -5.29 7.47 -20.75
N ARG A 219 -5.33 7.37 -22.09
CA ARG A 219 -6.55 7.61 -22.89
C ARG A 219 -7.68 6.65 -22.48
N GLY A 220 -8.86 7.21 -22.26
CA GLY A 220 -10.06 6.46 -21.93
C GLY A 220 -10.30 6.28 -20.42
N LYS A 221 -11.22 5.38 -20.10
CA LYS A 221 -11.61 5.07 -18.72
C LYS A 221 -10.58 4.11 -18.11
N ALA A 222 -10.26 4.24 -16.82
CA ALA A 222 -9.49 3.20 -16.15
C ALA A 222 -10.34 1.93 -16.03
N MET A 223 -9.63 0.80 -16.04
CA MET A 223 -10.21 -0.53 -16.10
C MET A 223 -10.78 -1.00 -14.75
N ASN A 224 -10.49 -0.29 -13.66
CA ASN A 224 -11.06 -0.50 -12.33
C ASN A 224 -11.87 0.70 -11.80
N ASP A 225 -12.26 1.63 -12.69
CA ASP A 225 -13.08 2.78 -12.30
C ASP A 225 -14.57 2.40 -12.29
N ASP A 226 -15.08 1.98 -11.13
CA ASP A 226 -16.47 1.54 -10.93
C ASP A 226 -17.46 2.70 -10.66
N SER A 227 -17.01 3.96 -10.77
CA SER A 227 -17.80 5.18 -10.49
C SER A 227 -19.09 5.36 -11.31
N PHE A 228 -19.40 4.44 -12.22
CA PHE A 228 -20.64 4.42 -13.00
C PHE A 228 -21.62 3.28 -12.63
N ARG A 229 -21.26 2.37 -11.72
CA ARG A 229 -22.18 1.30 -11.27
C ARG A 229 -23.11 1.72 -10.13
N ALA A 230 -22.84 2.85 -9.47
CA ALA A 230 -23.63 3.35 -8.35
C ALA A 230 -24.27 4.72 -8.64
N ILE A 231 -25.12 4.80 -9.67
CA ILE A 231 -26.23 5.77 -9.66
C ILE A 231 -27.45 5.00 -9.14
N GLY A 232 -27.45 4.66 -7.85
CA GLY A 232 -28.51 3.83 -7.27
C GLY A 232 -28.54 3.80 -5.75
N GLU A 233 -27.39 3.74 -5.07
CA GLU A 233 -27.36 3.70 -3.61
C GLU A 233 -26.27 4.61 -3.08
N VAL A 234 -26.69 5.78 -2.60
CA VAL A 234 -25.86 6.64 -1.75
C VAL A 234 -25.69 5.93 -0.42
N ALA A 235 -24.66 5.09 -0.31
CA ALA A 235 -24.12 4.72 0.98
C ALA A 235 -23.50 5.98 1.59
N ARG A 236 -24.26 6.66 2.45
CA ARG A 236 -23.72 7.68 3.35
C ARG A 236 -22.80 6.97 4.32
N TYR A 237 -21.50 6.96 4.07
CA TYR A 237 -20.54 6.72 5.13
C TYR A 237 -20.55 7.92 6.08
N PRO A 238 -20.59 7.70 7.40
CA PRO A 238 -20.59 8.78 8.37
C PRO A 238 -19.24 9.51 8.28
N SER A 239 -19.30 10.80 7.97
CA SER A 239 -18.18 11.71 8.13
C SER A 239 -17.59 11.56 9.54
N CYS A 240 -16.28 11.33 9.66
CA CYS A 240 -15.53 11.28 10.93
C CYS A 240 -15.44 12.65 11.65
N LEU A 241 -16.44 13.51 11.50
CA LEU A 241 -16.57 14.81 12.16
C LEU A 241 -17.68 14.75 13.22
N ASN A 242 -17.45 13.97 14.28
CA ASN A 242 -18.18 14.12 15.54
C ASN A 242 -17.16 14.11 16.68
N LEU A 243 -16.31 15.15 16.73
CA LEU A 243 -15.54 15.45 17.93
C LEU A 243 -16.48 16.09 18.97
N PRO A 244 -16.45 15.67 20.24
CA PRO A 244 -17.22 16.33 21.30
C PRO A 244 -16.76 17.77 21.48
N ARG A 245 -17.72 18.71 21.54
CA ARG A 245 -17.46 20.10 21.93
C ARG A 245 -16.93 20.09 23.36
N PHE A 246 -15.66 20.45 23.54
CA PHE A 246 -15.15 20.86 24.83
C PHE A 246 -15.73 22.25 25.17
N GLU A 247 -16.65 22.29 26.13
CA GLU A 247 -17.05 23.53 26.78
C GLU A 247 -15.91 23.97 27.71
N VAL A 248 -15.38 25.17 27.48
CA VAL A 248 -14.40 25.80 28.35
C VAL A 248 -15.16 26.46 29.51
N PRO A 249 -14.88 26.12 30.79
CA PRO A 249 -15.51 26.82 31.91
C PRO A 249 -15.03 28.27 31.98
N ASN A 250 -15.97 29.18 32.25
CA ASN A 250 -15.73 30.61 32.49
C ASN A 250 -14.94 30.88 33.79
#